data_AF-A0A9W6HVV1-F1
#
_entry.id   AF-A0A9W6HVV1-F1
#
_cell.length_a   1.000
_cell.length_b   1.000
_cell.length_c   1.000
_cell.angle_alpha   90.00
_cell.angle_beta   90.00
_cell.angle_gamma   90.00
#
_symmetry.space_group_name_H-M   'P 1'
#
loop_
_entity.id
_entity.type
_entity.pdbx_description
1 polymer ?
#
loop_
_entity_poly.entity_id
_entity_poly.type
_entity_poly.pdbx_seq_one_letter_code
_entity_poly.pdbx_strand_id
1 'polypeptide(L)'
;MNRRIATIALASVALLGLSGCATLAPSASGSNDAGAASGPDTQTVAEACATVADKVSGVASSFQTFDISTAADDPQATIAVFTEAVDALKAAQDAVGNSEVREATLSIRDSFQATGDTLKKLLVDGDVTAVANIGTVSGEVRASLETFATLCNS
;
A
#
# COMPACT_ATOMS: atom_id res chain seq x y z
N MET A 1 -51.27 -0.40 -15.74
CA MET A 1 -50.56 0.54 -14.84
C MET A 1 -49.17 0.77 -15.40
N ASN A 2 -48.88 2.01 -15.77
CA ASN A 2 -47.61 2.44 -16.32
C ASN A 2 -46.52 2.43 -15.23
N ARG A 3 -45.35 1.88 -15.53
CA ARG A 3 -44.10 2.31 -14.90
C ARG A 3 -43.07 2.58 -15.99
N ARG A 4 -42.86 3.87 -16.20
CA ARG A 4 -41.87 4.48 -17.08
C ARG A 4 -40.59 4.75 -16.29
N ILE A 5 -39.44 4.68 -16.98
CA ILE A 5 -38.15 5.38 -16.71
C ILE A 5 -37.36 4.79 -15.52
N ALA A 6 -36.10 4.38 -15.63
CA ALA A 6 -34.98 5.19 -16.14
C ALA A 6 -33.90 4.38 -16.89
N THR A 7 -33.62 4.84 -18.11
CA THR A 7 -32.36 4.62 -18.84
C THR A 7 -31.25 5.43 -18.15
N ILE A 8 -30.32 4.76 -17.48
CA ILE A 8 -29.08 5.38 -17.01
C ILE A 8 -28.09 5.31 -18.16
N ALA A 9 -27.71 6.49 -18.66
CA ALA A 9 -26.72 6.66 -19.70
C ALA A 9 -25.32 6.25 -19.18
N LEU A 10 -24.66 5.35 -19.91
CA LEU A 10 -23.24 5.09 -19.78
C LEU A 10 -22.48 6.38 -20.12
N ALA A 11 -21.94 7.04 -19.11
CA ALA A 11 -20.99 8.12 -19.29
C ALA A 11 -19.67 7.52 -19.80
N SER A 12 -19.42 7.71 -21.09
CA SER A 12 -18.13 7.47 -21.74
C SER A 12 -17.08 8.35 -21.05
N VAL A 13 -16.16 7.74 -20.31
CA VAL A 13 -14.94 8.42 -19.87
C VAL A 13 -14.10 8.65 -21.12
N ALA A 14 -14.06 9.92 -21.53
CA ALA A 14 -13.23 10.39 -22.62
C ALA A 14 -11.75 10.25 -22.22
N LEU A 15 -11.03 9.41 -22.95
CA LEU A 15 -9.58 9.48 -23.06
C LEU A 15 -9.23 10.81 -23.76
N LEU A 16 -9.15 11.89 -23.00
CA LEU A 16 -8.43 13.10 -23.40
C LEU A 16 -6.95 12.75 -23.26
N GLY A 17 -6.21 12.52 -24.34
CA GLY A 17 -5.93 13.55 -25.32
C GLY A 17 -4.66 14.26 -24.89
N LEU A 18 -3.54 13.54 -24.93
CA LEU A 18 -2.19 14.03 -24.62
C LEU A 18 -1.72 14.96 -25.75
N SER A 19 -2.33 16.14 -25.88
CA SER A 19 -1.79 17.23 -26.68
C SER A 19 -0.86 18.04 -25.79
N GLY A 20 0.43 17.95 -26.09
CA GLY A 20 1.49 18.60 -25.33
C GLY A 20 1.32 20.11 -25.20
N CYS A 21 1.82 20.64 -24.10
CA CYS A 21 2.12 22.06 -23.97
C CYS A 21 3.58 22.18 -23.53
N ALA A 22 4.46 22.26 -24.52
CA ALA A 22 5.72 22.97 -24.36
C ALA A 22 5.39 24.46 -24.50
N THR A 23 5.50 25.21 -23.42
CA THR A 23 5.62 26.67 -23.47
C THR A 23 6.56 27.11 -22.37
N LEU A 24 7.61 27.83 -22.79
CA LEU A 24 8.69 28.34 -21.97
C LEU A 24 8.29 29.63 -21.24
N ALA A 25 8.68 29.67 -19.95
CA ALA A 25 9.29 30.79 -19.21
C ALA A 25 8.40 31.96 -18.68
N PRO A 26 8.94 32.84 -17.81
CA PRO A 26 9.34 32.60 -16.41
C PRO A 26 8.80 33.69 -15.45
N SER A 27 8.73 33.45 -14.12
CA SER A 27 9.05 34.41 -13.03
C SER A 27 8.48 34.02 -11.66
N ALA A 28 9.40 33.95 -10.68
CA ALA A 28 9.34 34.39 -9.28
C ALA A 28 8.10 34.09 -8.41
N SER A 29 8.31 33.32 -7.33
CA SER A 29 8.49 33.87 -5.96
C SER A 29 8.28 32.79 -4.89
N GLY A 30 9.28 32.65 -4.00
CA GLY A 30 9.12 32.36 -2.57
C GLY A 30 8.50 31.03 -2.14
N SER A 31 9.32 30.14 -1.60
CA SER A 31 9.35 29.86 -0.16
C SER A 31 10.50 28.92 0.16
N ASN A 32 11.36 29.33 1.09
CA ASN A 32 12.29 28.43 1.75
C ASN A 32 11.47 27.59 2.72
N ASP A 33 11.37 26.28 2.47
CA ASP A 33 11.20 25.31 3.54
C ASP A 33 12.29 24.26 3.38
N ALA A 34 13.23 24.32 4.30
CA ALA A 34 14.32 23.36 4.43
C ALA A 34 13.76 22.11 5.12
N GLY A 35 13.06 21.27 4.35
CA GLY A 35 12.79 19.87 4.70
C GLY A 35 13.95 19.00 4.22
N ALA A 36 14.42 18.08 5.06
CA ALA A 36 15.57 17.22 4.80
C ALA A 36 15.56 16.64 3.38
N ALA A 37 16.59 16.95 2.60
CA ALA A 37 16.73 16.47 1.24
C ALA A 37 16.94 14.95 1.21
N SER A 38 15.83 14.20 1.13
CA SER A 38 15.79 13.07 0.21
C SER A 38 16.13 13.63 -1.17
N GLY A 39 16.96 12.94 -1.96
CA GLY A 39 17.27 13.38 -3.32
C GLY A 39 16.00 13.69 -4.11
N PRO A 40 16.08 14.51 -5.18
CA PRO A 40 14.90 14.91 -5.93
C PRO A 40 14.09 13.67 -6.34
N ASP A 41 12.80 13.68 -6.02
CA ASP A 41 11.90 12.60 -6.39
C ASP A 41 11.94 12.38 -7.90
N THR A 42 12.15 11.14 -8.31
CA THR A 42 12.22 10.76 -9.73
C THR A 42 10.86 10.33 -10.30
N GLN A 43 9.81 10.37 -9.47
CA GLN A 43 8.46 9.95 -9.79
C GLN A 43 7.45 10.88 -9.12
N THR A 44 6.32 11.12 -9.78
CA THR A 44 5.12 11.65 -9.13
C THR A 44 4.55 10.63 -8.12
N VAL A 45 3.72 11.09 -7.19
CA VAL A 45 3.01 10.23 -6.24
C VAL A 45 2.20 9.15 -6.98
N ALA A 46 1.48 9.51 -8.05
CA ALA A 46 0.68 8.57 -8.83
C ALA A 46 1.52 7.47 -9.50
N GLU A 47 2.66 7.81 -10.11
CA GLU A 47 3.57 6.84 -10.73
C GLU A 47 4.20 5.90 -9.69
N ALA A 48 4.57 6.45 -8.53
CA ALA A 48 5.10 5.68 -7.42
C ALA A 48 4.04 4.72 -6.85
N CYS A 49 2.82 5.19 -6.62
CA CYS A 49 1.70 4.35 -6.18
C CYS A 49 1.39 3.21 -7.16
N ALA A 50 1.42 3.49 -8.47
CA ALA A 50 1.27 2.44 -9.49
C ALA A 50 2.42 1.41 -9.43
N THR A 51 3.66 1.87 -9.18
CA THR A 51 4.83 0.99 -9.00
C THR A 51 4.64 0.06 -7.81
N VAL A 52 4.16 0.58 -6.67
CA VAL A 52 3.86 -0.24 -5.49
C VAL A 52 2.77 -1.26 -5.82
N ALA A 53 1.66 -0.82 -6.42
CA ALA A 53 0.53 -1.69 -6.78
C ALA A 53 0.95 -2.86 -7.69
N ASP A 54 1.78 -2.60 -8.70
CA ASP A 54 2.34 -3.63 -9.59
C ASP A 54 3.13 -4.68 -8.78
N LYS A 55 4.01 -4.22 -7.88
CA LYS A 55 4.91 -5.09 -7.10
C LYS A 55 4.20 -5.92 -6.05
N VAL A 56 3.12 -5.41 -5.45
CA VAL A 56 2.37 -6.13 -4.41
C VAL A 56 1.17 -6.94 -4.93
N SER A 57 0.82 -6.80 -6.22
CA SER A 57 -0.32 -7.48 -6.83
C SER A 57 -0.29 -9.00 -6.71
N GLY A 58 0.90 -9.61 -6.78
CA GLY A 58 1.10 -11.06 -6.58
C GLY A 58 0.71 -11.50 -5.16
N VAL A 59 1.19 -10.79 -4.15
CA VAL A 59 0.92 -11.06 -2.72
C VAL A 59 -0.55 -10.84 -2.38
N ALA A 60 -1.21 -9.86 -2.99
CA ALA A 60 -2.63 -9.63 -2.78
C ALA A 60 -3.48 -10.86 -3.16
N SER A 61 -3.01 -11.66 -4.12
CA SER A 61 -3.67 -12.93 -4.49
C SER A 61 -3.43 -14.00 -3.43
N SER A 62 -2.20 -14.10 -2.88
CA SER A 62 -1.87 -15.01 -1.78
C SER A 62 -2.76 -14.76 -0.55
N PHE A 63 -2.98 -13.50 -0.16
CA PHE A 63 -3.89 -13.16 0.94
C PHE A 63 -5.37 -13.47 0.67
N GLN A 64 -5.84 -13.41 -0.58
CA GLN A 64 -7.23 -13.77 -0.90
C GLN A 64 -7.51 -15.25 -0.72
N THR A 65 -6.50 -16.09 -0.98
CA THR A 65 -6.58 -17.54 -0.80
C THR A 65 -6.24 -17.99 0.62
N PHE A 66 -5.62 -17.11 1.40
CA PHE A 66 -5.18 -17.40 2.75
C PHE A 66 -6.34 -17.31 3.75
N ASP A 67 -6.49 -18.34 4.57
CA ASP A 67 -7.44 -18.37 5.67
C ASP A 67 -6.69 -18.31 7.01
N ILE A 68 -6.76 -17.17 7.69
CA ILE A 68 -6.13 -16.98 9.01
C ILE A 68 -6.71 -17.94 10.07
N SER A 69 -7.92 -18.46 9.89
CA SER A 69 -8.54 -19.37 10.86
C SER A 69 -7.88 -20.75 10.90
N THR A 70 -7.20 -21.15 9.82
CA THR A 70 -6.42 -22.40 9.73
C THR A 70 -4.95 -22.20 10.10
N ALA A 71 -4.58 -21.01 10.58
CA ALA A 71 -3.19 -20.69 10.90
C ALA A 71 -2.56 -21.61 11.96
N ALA A 72 -3.38 -22.19 12.85
CA ALA A 72 -2.91 -23.16 13.83
C ALA A 72 -2.62 -24.55 13.22
N ASP A 73 -3.26 -24.89 12.10
CA ASP A 73 -3.06 -26.16 11.39
C ASP A 73 -1.78 -26.14 10.53
N ASP A 74 -1.44 -24.97 9.98
CA ASP A 74 -0.16 -24.74 9.29
C ASP A 74 0.45 -23.36 9.64
N PRO A 75 1.15 -23.27 10.79
CA PRO A 75 1.83 -22.06 11.22
C PRO A 75 2.92 -21.58 10.25
N GLN A 76 3.59 -22.52 9.57
CA GLN A 76 4.70 -22.19 8.67
C GLN A 76 4.19 -21.57 7.38
N ALA A 77 3.11 -22.13 6.79
CA ALA A 77 2.46 -21.51 5.63
C ALA A 77 1.93 -20.12 5.98
N THR A 78 1.38 -19.94 7.17
CA THR A 78 0.92 -18.61 7.64
C THR A 78 2.07 -17.60 7.68
N ILE A 79 3.18 -17.93 8.34
CA ILE A 79 4.34 -17.04 8.44
C ILE A 79 4.94 -16.76 7.06
N ALA A 80 4.92 -17.74 6.15
CA ALA A 80 5.41 -17.58 4.79
C ALA A 80 4.62 -16.51 4.01
N VAL A 81 3.29 -16.47 4.15
CA VAL A 81 2.45 -15.44 3.49
C VAL A 81 2.81 -14.03 3.96
N PHE A 82 3.01 -13.82 5.26
CA PHE A 82 3.46 -12.52 5.79
C PHE A 82 4.88 -12.16 5.35
N THR A 83 5.76 -13.16 5.28
CA THR A 83 7.14 -12.97 4.79
C THR A 83 7.14 -12.54 3.32
N GLU A 84 6.36 -13.22 2.47
CA GLU A 84 6.21 -12.87 1.05
C GLU A 84 5.70 -11.44 0.88
N ALA A 85 4.77 -11.01 1.75
CA ALA A 85 4.25 -9.65 1.76
C ALA A 85 5.31 -8.61 2.11
N VAL A 86 6.08 -8.86 3.17
CA VAL A 86 7.19 -7.99 3.59
C VAL A 86 8.24 -7.88 2.47
N ASP A 87 8.55 -8.99 1.80
CA ASP A 87 9.51 -9.01 0.69
C ASP A 87 8.99 -8.25 -0.53
N ALA A 88 7.71 -8.39 -0.88
CA ALA A 88 7.10 -7.62 -1.97
C ALA A 88 7.05 -6.11 -1.67
N LEU A 89 6.72 -5.74 -0.42
CA LEU A 89 6.71 -4.34 0.02
C LEU A 89 8.12 -3.75 0.07
N LYS A 90 9.13 -4.55 0.44
CA LYS A 90 10.54 -4.16 0.36
C LYS A 90 10.96 -3.93 -1.11
N ALA A 91 10.61 -4.84 -2.01
CA ALA A 91 10.90 -4.68 -3.43
C ALA A 91 10.20 -3.45 -4.03
N ALA A 92 8.98 -3.15 -3.59
CA ALA A 92 8.27 -1.92 -3.94
C ALA A 92 9.00 -0.68 -3.42
N GLN A 93 9.41 -0.68 -2.15
CA GLN A 93 10.16 0.42 -1.54
C GLN A 93 11.47 0.72 -2.28
N ASP A 94 12.19 -0.33 -2.70
CA ASP A 94 13.46 -0.20 -3.43
C ASP A 94 13.25 0.31 -4.87
N ALA A 95 12.06 0.08 -5.46
CA ALA A 95 11.70 0.51 -6.81
C ALA A 95 11.07 1.92 -6.86
N VAL A 96 10.51 2.40 -5.75
CA VAL A 96 9.85 3.71 -5.68
C VAL A 96 10.89 4.82 -5.59
N GLY A 97 10.79 5.79 -6.49
CA GLY A 97 11.61 7.01 -6.53
C GLY A 97 11.08 8.13 -5.64
N ASN A 98 9.76 8.17 -5.38
CA ASN A 98 9.12 9.20 -4.57
C ASN A 98 9.26 8.93 -3.04
N SER A 99 9.79 9.89 -2.27
CA SER A 99 10.04 9.69 -0.83
C SER A 99 8.79 9.49 0.01
N GLU A 100 7.70 10.19 -0.32
CA GLU A 100 6.46 10.12 0.45
C GLU A 100 5.80 8.74 0.28
N VAL A 101 5.69 8.25 -0.96
CA VAL A 101 5.16 6.91 -1.24
C VAL A 101 6.08 5.82 -0.68
N ARG A 102 7.40 6.03 -0.73
CA ARG A 102 8.38 5.10 -0.15
C ARG A 102 8.24 4.98 1.36
N GLU A 103 8.02 6.08 2.06
CA GLU A 103 7.78 6.11 3.51
C GLU A 103 6.43 5.48 3.89
N ALA A 104 5.38 5.76 3.13
CA ALA A 104 4.08 5.11 3.33
C ALA A 104 4.17 3.58 3.10
N THR A 105 4.92 3.14 2.07
CA THR A 105 5.17 1.72 1.79
C THR A 105 5.98 1.05 2.91
N LEU A 106 6.98 1.76 3.45
CA LEU A 106 7.76 1.34 4.61
C LEU A 106 6.87 1.10 5.84
N SER A 107 5.95 2.03 6.14
CA SER A 107 5.00 1.88 7.25
C SER A 107 4.13 0.63 7.10
N ILE A 108 3.63 0.34 5.89
CA ILE A 108 2.87 -0.88 5.63
C ILE A 108 3.75 -2.11 5.88
N ARG A 109 4.97 -2.15 5.31
CA ARG A 109 5.91 -3.26 5.48
C ARG A 109 6.16 -3.58 6.95
N ASP A 110 6.43 -2.55 7.75
CA ASP A 110 6.74 -2.72 9.18
C ASP A 110 5.54 -3.27 9.95
N SER A 111 4.32 -2.81 9.63
CA SER A 111 3.07 -3.36 10.21
C SER A 111 2.83 -4.83 9.83
N PHE A 112 3.10 -5.23 8.59
CA PHE A 112 3.02 -6.63 8.16
C PHE A 112 4.10 -7.49 8.82
N GLN A 113 5.32 -6.98 8.96
CA GLN A 113 6.40 -7.66 9.67
C GLN A 113 6.04 -7.89 11.14
N ALA A 114 5.55 -6.85 11.84
CA ALA A 114 5.12 -6.94 13.24
C ALA A 114 3.98 -7.96 13.42
N THR A 115 3.07 -8.05 12.45
CA THR A 115 2.00 -9.06 12.45
C THR A 115 2.57 -10.47 12.29
N GLY A 116 3.44 -10.69 11.32
CA GLY A 116 4.11 -11.98 11.10
C GLY A 116 4.92 -12.44 12.32
N ASP A 117 5.65 -11.51 12.96
CA ASP A 117 6.42 -11.78 14.18
C ASP A 117 5.51 -12.13 15.37
N THR A 118 4.36 -11.46 15.49
CA THR A 118 3.37 -11.76 16.53
C THR A 118 2.75 -13.15 16.33
N LEU A 119 2.42 -13.51 15.09
CA LEU A 119 1.91 -14.83 14.74
C LEU A 119 2.96 -15.92 14.95
N LYS A 120 4.22 -15.65 14.62
CA LYS A 120 5.32 -16.58 14.90
C LYS A 120 5.47 -16.85 16.39
N LYS A 121 5.48 -15.81 17.22
CA LYS A 121 5.52 -15.96 18.69
C LYS A 121 4.36 -16.82 19.19
N LEU A 122 3.16 -16.57 18.69
CA LEU A 122 1.97 -17.29 19.11
C LEU A 122 1.95 -18.76 18.65
N LEU A 123 2.16 -18.99 17.36
CA LEU A 123 1.89 -20.27 16.70
C LEU A 123 3.11 -21.21 16.68
N VAL A 124 4.33 -20.65 16.73
CA VAL A 124 5.58 -21.42 16.71
C VAL A 124 6.21 -21.46 18.09
N ASP A 125 6.34 -20.31 18.75
CA ASP A 125 7.02 -20.24 20.07
C ASP A 125 6.06 -20.57 21.23
N GLY A 126 4.74 -20.67 20.96
CA GLY A 126 3.72 -20.96 21.96
C GLY A 126 3.48 -19.83 22.96
N ASP A 127 3.92 -18.61 22.65
CA ASP A 127 3.76 -17.43 23.50
C ASP A 127 2.34 -16.88 23.40
N VAL A 128 1.46 -17.40 24.27
CA VAL A 128 0.06 -16.96 24.36
C VAL A 128 -0.08 -15.50 24.82
N THR A 129 0.97 -14.87 25.35
CA THR A 129 0.93 -13.44 25.69
C THR A 129 0.94 -12.56 24.44
N ALA A 130 1.43 -13.09 23.30
CA ALA A 130 1.40 -12.42 22.01
C ALA A 130 -0.02 -12.18 21.48
N VAL A 131 -1.03 -12.94 21.95
CA VAL A 131 -2.45 -12.72 21.60
C VAL A 131 -2.89 -11.30 21.95
N ALA A 132 -2.40 -10.73 23.05
CA ALA A 132 -2.73 -9.37 23.46
C ALA A 132 -2.25 -8.32 22.43
N ASN A 133 -1.21 -8.65 21.64
CA ASN A 133 -0.66 -7.75 20.63
C ASN A 133 -1.39 -7.85 19.28
N ILE A 134 -2.22 -8.87 19.05
CA ILE A 134 -2.95 -9.06 17.78
C ILE A 134 -3.83 -7.83 17.47
N GLY A 135 -4.53 -7.30 18.48
CA GLY A 135 -5.37 -6.12 18.32
C GLY A 135 -4.56 -4.88 17.92
N THR A 136 -3.39 -4.69 18.51
CA THR A 136 -2.46 -3.59 18.22
C THR A 136 -1.95 -3.68 16.79
N VAL A 137 -1.33 -4.80 16.41
CA VAL A 137 -0.75 -4.96 15.06
C VAL A 137 -1.83 -4.91 13.97
N SER A 138 -3.04 -5.41 14.25
CA SER A 138 -4.18 -5.28 13.32
C SER A 138 -4.63 -3.82 13.15
N GLY A 139 -4.52 -3.02 14.22
CA GLY A 139 -4.79 -1.58 14.19
C GLY A 139 -3.75 -0.82 13.36
N GLU A 140 -2.47 -1.14 13.57
CA GLU A 140 -1.34 -0.55 12.86
C GLU A 140 -1.40 -0.86 11.36
N VAL A 141 -1.66 -2.12 10.97
CA VAL A 141 -1.85 -2.49 9.56
C VAL A 141 -2.96 -1.66 8.91
N ARG A 142 -4.12 -1.53 9.55
CA ARG A 142 -5.22 -0.71 9.03
C ARG A 142 -4.82 0.76 8.88
N ALA A 143 -4.20 1.34 9.89
CA ALA A 143 -3.76 2.74 9.87
C ALA A 143 -2.71 3.00 8.76
N SER A 144 -1.74 2.11 8.59
CA SER A 144 -0.73 2.20 7.53
C SER A 144 -1.38 2.10 6.14
N LEU A 145 -2.33 1.17 5.95
CA LEU A 145 -3.06 1.01 4.68
C LEU A 145 -3.95 2.21 4.36
N GLU A 146 -4.65 2.78 5.35
CA GLU A 146 -5.50 3.97 5.18
C GLU A 146 -4.67 5.21 4.80
N THR A 147 -3.52 5.37 5.44
CA THR A 147 -2.57 6.45 5.13
C THR A 147 -2.07 6.32 3.69
N PHE A 148 -1.64 5.13 3.29
CA PHE A 148 -1.21 4.85 1.93
C PHE A 148 -2.32 5.05 0.90
N ALA A 149 -3.54 4.58 1.19
CA ALA A 149 -4.68 4.74 0.29
C ALA A 149 -5.09 6.22 0.12
N THR A 150 -4.99 7.01 1.18
CA THR A 150 -5.22 8.46 1.13
C THR A 150 -4.18 9.14 0.23
N LEU A 151 -2.91 8.78 0.40
CA LEU A 151 -1.81 9.29 -0.43
C LEU A 151 -1.98 8.92 -1.91
N CYS A 152 -2.36 7.69 -2.20
CA CYS A 152 -2.49 7.23 -3.59
C CYS A 152 -3.78 7.69 -4.30
N ASN A 153 -4.72 8.31 -3.58
CA ASN A 153 -5.96 8.87 -4.12
C ASN A 153 -5.98 10.41 -4.10
N SER A 154 -4.89 11.06 -3.67
CA SER A 154 -4.77 12.52 -3.60
C SER A 154 -4.44 13.15 -4.95
#